data_AF-A0AB39M0J5-F1
#
_entry.id   AF-A0AB39M0J5-F1
#
_cell.length_a   1.000
_cell.length_b   1.000
_cell.length_c   1.000
_cell.angle_alpha   90.00
_cell.angle_beta   90.00
_cell.angle_gamma   90.00
#
_symmetry.space_group_name_H-M   'P 1'
#
loop_
_entity.id
_entity.type
_entity.pdbx_description
1 polymer ?
#
loop_
_entity_poly.entity_id
_entity_poly.type
_entity_poly.pdbx_seq_one_letter_code
_entity_poly.pdbx_strand_id
1 'polypeptide(L)'
;MSETLPEQPAVEAPPEMGPDEFEFWDDASRTFYERQPDGTLMTRPFNDEEVQQIEDETALDALHEEALAAIDYLDERIDLSLAYFALEAPTAEQAAAQIKNLSDLAAYSGGTLKRVIKVLSVLTNRPI
;
A
#
# COMPACT_ATOMS: atom_id res chain seq x y z
N MET A 1 26.13 3.90 50.36
CA MET A 1 26.62 3.44 49.05
C MET A 1 25.48 3.69 48.08
N SER A 2 25.45 4.86 47.43
CA SER A 2 24.49 5.11 46.35
C SER A 2 24.99 4.37 45.12
N GLU A 3 24.29 3.31 44.73
CA GLU A 3 24.43 2.75 43.38
C GLU A 3 23.99 3.82 42.39
N THR A 4 24.95 4.35 41.63
CA THR A 4 24.67 5.11 40.42
C THR A 4 24.00 4.15 39.44
N LEU A 5 22.73 4.43 39.09
CA LEU A 5 22.07 3.79 37.96
C LEU A 5 22.97 3.94 36.72
N PRO A 6 23.11 2.90 35.89
CA PRO A 6 23.90 2.99 34.67
C PRO A 6 23.35 4.13 33.81
N GLU A 7 24.23 5.06 33.39
CA GLU A 7 23.92 6.04 32.35
C GLU A 7 23.40 5.26 31.15
N GLN A 8 22.09 5.37 30.87
CA GLN A 8 21.56 4.92 29.61
C GLN A 8 22.28 5.72 28.51
N PRO A 9 22.75 5.07 27.44
CA PRO A 9 23.43 5.79 26.37
C PRO A 9 22.52 6.92 25.88
N ALA A 10 23.07 8.13 25.80
CA ALA A 10 22.34 9.27 25.25
C ALA A 10 21.87 8.89 23.85
N VAL A 11 20.56 8.84 23.66
CA VAL A 11 19.98 8.54 22.35
C VAL A 11 20.03 9.81 21.53
N GLU A 12 20.78 9.79 20.42
CA GLU A 12 20.83 10.89 19.47
C GLU A 12 19.55 10.93 18.65
N ALA A 13 19.11 12.15 18.28
CA ALA A 13 17.96 12.32 17.39
C ALA A 13 18.28 11.74 16.01
N PRO A 14 17.36 11.00 15.36
CA PRO A 14 17.57 10.58 14.00
C PRO A 14 17.66 11.80 13.07
N PRO A 15 18.41 11.71 11.95
CA PRO A 15 18.64 12.84 11.06
C PRO A 15 17.36 13.47 10.49
N GLU A 16 16.30 12.67 10.32
CA GLU A 16 15.01 13.13 9.83
C GLU A 16 14.17 13.84 10.90
N MET A 17 14.46 13.66 12.19
CA MET A 17 13.75 14.35 13.26
C MET A 17 14.22 15.80 13.35
N GLY A 18 13.30 16.72 13.05
CA GLY A 18 13.53 18.15 13.13
C GLY A 18 13.94 18.61 14.54
N PRO A 19 14.64 19.76 14.64
CA PRO A 19 15.11 20.27 15.94
C PRO A 19 13.96 20.62 16.90
N ASP A 20 12.80 21.00 16.36
CA ASP A 20 11.61 21.41 17.12
C ASP A 20 10.52 20.33 17.15
N GLU A 21 10.77 19.15 16.58
CA GLU A 21 9.82 18.04 16.62
C GLU A 21 9.84 17.38 18.00
N PHE A 22 8.64 17.19 18.54
CA PHE A 22 8.42 16.56 19.84
C PHE A 22 8.23 15.05 19.72
N GLU A 23 7.68 14.58 18.62
CA GLU A 23 7.41 13.17 18.35
C GLU A 23 7.90 12.85 16.95
N PHE A 24 8.54 11.70 16.78
CA PHE A 24 9.02 11.23 15.49
C PHE A 24 8.90 9.69 15.41
N TRP A 25 8.27 9.21 14.34
CA TRP A 25 8.16 7.79 14.02
C TRP A 25 9.19 7.47 12.94
N ASP A 26 10.20 6.68 13.30
CA ASP A 26 11.19 6.18 12.35
C ASP A 26 10.76 4.81 11.84
N ASP A 27 10.15 4.77 10.66
CA ASP A 27 9.71 3.52 10.03
C ASP A 27 10.88 2.62 9.62
N ALA A 28 12.07 3.19 9.36
CA ALA A 28 13.24 2.43 8.94
C ALA A 28 13.81 1.61 10.10
N SER A 29 13.88 2.21 11.29
CA SER A 29 14.31 1.51 12.51
C SER A 29 13.16 0.94 13.35
N ARG A 30 11.90 1.20 12.97
CA ARG A 30 10.68 0.87 13.74
C ARG A 30 10.74 1.38 15.19
N THR A 31 11.22 2.61 15.34
CA THR A 31 11.45 3.23 16.66
C THR A 31 10.71 4.56 16.75
N PHE A 32 9.97 4.74 17.83
CA PHE A 32 9.35 6.00 18.20
C PHE A 32 10.30 6.80 19.07
N TYR A 33 10.42 8.10 18.76
CA TYR A 33 11.22 9.07 19.47
C TYR A 33 10.32 10.16 20.03
N GLU A 34 10.52 10.52 21.30
CA GLU A 34 9.81 11.60 21.97
C GLU A 34 10.82 12.54 22.64
N ARG A 35 10.78 13.82 22.27
CA ARG A 35 11.58 14.87 22.90
C ARG A 35 10.86 15.40 24.13
N GLN A 36 11.51 15.22 25.27
CA GLN A 36 11.05 15.75 26.54
C GLN A 36 11.31 17.26 26.64
N PRO A 37 10.61 17.99 27.53
CA PRO A 37 10.77 19.44 27.68
C PRO A 37 12.19 19.89 28.07
N ASP A 38 13.00 19.00 28.64
CA ASP A 38 14.40 19.23 29.00
C ASP A 38 15.38 18.98 27.84
N GLY A 39 14.87 18.57 26.67
CA GLY A 39 15.64 18.24 25.47
C GLY A 39 16.09 16.78 25.39
N THR A 40 15.84 15.97 26.42
CA THR A 40 16.16 14.54 26.41
C THR A 40 15.25 13.78 25.44
N LEU A 41 15.80 12.79 24.75
CA LEU A 41 15.02 11.90 23.89
C LEU A 41 14.70 10.59 24.60
N MET A 42 13.42 10.27 24.66
CA MET A 42 12.92 8.95 25.04
C MET A 42 12.65 8.17 23.76
N THR A 43 13.01 6.88 23.78
CA THR A 43 12.73 5.99 22.65
C THR A 43 12.04 4.72 23.09
N ARG A 44 11.24 4.17 22.18
CA ARG A 44 10.65 2.84 22.30
C ARG A 44 10.52 2.20 20.93
N PRO A 45 10.52 0.87 20.84
CA PRO A 45 10.05 0.20 19.63
C PRO A 45 8.58 0.55 19.37
N PHE A 46 8.16 0.41 18.11
CA PHE A 46 6.76 0.46 17.75
C PHE A 46 5.95 -0.59 18.51
N ASN A 47 4.74 -0.22 18.89
CA ASN A 47 3.77 -1.13 19.46
C ASN A 47 3.06 -1.93 18.35
N ASP A 48 2.27 -2.93 18.73
CA ASP A 48 1.61 -3.82 17.76
C ASP A 48 0.64 -3.07 16.82
N GLU A 49 0.00 -1.99 17.29
CA GLU A 49 -0.93 -1.20 16.48
C GLU A 49 -0.19 -0.39 15.41
N GLU A 50 0.94 0.23 15.78
CA GLU A 50 1.82 0.97 14.86
C GLU A 50 2.44 0.04 13.82
N VAL A 51 2.89 -1.16 14.23
CA VAL A 51 3.39 -2.18 13.30
C VAL A 51 2.29 -2.60 12.32
N GLN A 52 1.08 -2.86 12.82
CA GLN A 52 -0.04 -3.24 11.95
C GLN A 52 -0.41 -2.12 10.97
N GLN A 53 -0.38 -0.86 11.41
CA GLN A 53 -0.65 0.29 10.55
C GLN A 53 0.34 0.35 9.37
N ILE A 54 1.65 0.17 9.63
CA ILE A 54 2.67 0.19 8.57
C ILE A 54 2.48 -0.97 7.59
N GLU A 55 2.13 -2.16 8.11
CA GLU A 55 1.82 -3.30 7.24
C GLU A 55 0.59 -3.04 6.36
N ASP A 56 -0.45 -2.41 6.91
CA ASP A 56 -1.64 -2.03 6.17
C ASP A 56 -1.33 -0.96 5.11
N GLU A 57 -0.54 0.06 5.44
CA GLU A 57 -0.09 1.10 4.50
C GLU A 57 0.76 0.51 3.37
N THR A 58 1.71 -0.37 3.70
CA THR A 58 2.53 -1.09 2.71
C THR A 58 1.65 -1.95 1.78
N ALA A 59 0.63 -2.60 2.33
CA ALA A 59 -0.31 -3.39 1.54
C ALA A 59 -1.17 -2.50 0.63
N LEU A 60 -1.56 -1.30 1.08
CA LEU A 60 -2.28 -0.34 0.26
C LEU A 60 -1.41 0.21 -0.88
N ASP A 61 -0.14 0.50 -0.62
CA ASP A 61 0.81 0.94 -1.65
C ASP A 61 1.02 -0.14 -2.72
N ALA A 62 1.18 -1.40 -2.32
CA ALA A 62 1.26 -2.52 -3.26
C ALA A 62 -0.03 -2.65 -4.11
N LEU A 63 -1.20 -2.51 -3.48
CA LEU A 63 -2.48 -2.50 -4.21
C LEU A 63 -2.61 -1.31 -5.16
N HIS A 64 -2.05 -0.16 -4.79
CA HIS A 64 -2.02 1.03 -5.64
C HIS A 64 -1.16 0.79 -6.89
N GLU A 65 0.05 0.26 -6.73
CA GLU A 65 0.93 -0.08 -7.85
C GLU A 65 0.29 -1.11 -8.80
N GLU A 66 -0.33 -2.15 -8.23
CA GLU A 66 -1.09 -3.14 -9.02
C GLU A 66 -2.25 -2.48 -9.78
N ALA A 67 -2.95 -1.52 -9.16
CA ALA A 67 -4.05 -0.81 -9.80
C ALA A 67 -3.58 0.11 -10.93
N LEU A 68 -2.43 0.78 -10.78
CA LEU A 68 -1.85 1.59 -11.86
C LEU A 68 -1.52 0.72 -13.08
N ALA A 69 -0.85 -0.43 -12.87
CA ALA A 69 -0.56 -1.37 -13.96
C ALA A 69 -1.84 -1.96 -14.59
N ALA A 70 -2.90 -2.13 -13.80
CA ALA A 70 -4.19 -2.62 -14.26
C ALA A 70 -4.88 -1.67 -15.24
N ILE A 71 -4.76 -0.35 -15.02
CA ILE A 71 -5.41 0.67 -15.85
C ILE A 71 -4.91 0.53 -17.29
N ASP A 72 -3.60 0.59 -17.50
CA ASP A 72 -3.00 0.47 -18.83
C ASP A 72 -3.38 -0.85 -19.51
N TYR A 73 -3.36 -1.95 -18.75
CA TYR A 73 -3.76 -3.27 -19.23
C TYR A 73 -5.23 -3.28 -19.70
N LEU A 74 -6.14 -2.68 -18.95
CA LEU A 74 -7.57 -2.65 -19.28
C LEU A 74 -7.85 -1.72 -20.46
N ASP A 75 -7.20 -0.56 -20.52
CA ASP A 75 -7.35 0.41 -21.61
C ASP A 75 -6.94 -0.20 -22.96
N GLU A 76 -5.80 -0.88 -23.02
CA GLU A 76 -5.36 -1.60 -24.24
C GLU A 76 -6.44 -2.57 -24.77
N ARG A 77 -7.14 -3.25 -23.86
CA ARG A 77 -8.13 -4.29 -24.20
C ARG A 77 -9.46 -3.70 -24.62
N ILE A 78 -9.81 -2.55 -24.05
CA ILE A 78 -10.93 -1.72 -24.51
C ILE A 78 -10.64 -1.25 -25.93
N ASP A 79 -9.45 -0.72 -26.20
CA ASP A 79 -9.04 -0.28 -27.53
C ASP A 79 -9.07 -1.41 -28.57
N LEU A 80 -8.58 -2.61 -28.22
CA LEU A 80 -8.68 -3.80 -29.07
C LEU A 80 -10.14 -4.16 -29.37
N SER A 81 -11.03 -4.04 -28.38
CA SER A 81 -12.45 -4.30 -28.58
C SER A 81 -13.11 -3.27 -29.49
N LEU A 82 -12.77 -1.99 -29.34
CA LEU A 82 -13.26 -0.91 -30.20
C LEU A 82 -12.75 -1.07 -31.64
N ALA A 83 -11.48 -1.44 -31.81
CA ALA A 83 -10.89 -1.71 -33.12
C ALA A 83 -11.55 -2.90 -33.82
N TYR A 84 -11.91 -3.96 -33.09
CA TYR A 84 -12.62 -5.10 -33.64
C TYR A 84 -13.97 -4.70 -34.27
N PHE A 85 -14.71 -3.77 -33.66
CA PHE A 85 -15.99 -3.28 -34.20
C PHE A 85 -15.85 -2.47 -35.50
N ALA A 86 -14.65 -1.98 -35.82
CA ALA A 86 -14.39 -1.29 -37.08
C ALA A 86 -14.16 -2.25 -38.26
N LEU A 87 -14.09 -3.56 -38.02
CA LEU A 87 -13.90 -4.56 -39.07
C LEU A 87 -15.23 -4.89 -39.77
N GLU A 88 -15.31 -4.65 -41.08
CA GLU A 88 -16.52 -4.93 -41.87
C GLU A 88 -16.83 -6.43 -42.02
N ALA A 89 -15.79 -7.27 -42.10
CA ALA A 89 -15.90 -8.71 -42.23
C ALA A 89 -14.74 -9.40 -41.49
N PRO A 90 -14.80 -9.48 -40.14
CA PRO A 90 -13.74 -10.09 -39.36
C PRO A 90 -13.55 -11.58 -39.70
N THR A 91 -12.30 -12.01 -39.76
CA THR A 91 -11.96 -13.43 -39.96
C THR A 91 -12.27 -14.26 -38.71
N ALA A 92 -12.31 -15.58 -38.87
CA ALA A 92 -12.50 -16.49 -37.74
C ALA A 92 -11.39 -16.34 -36.67
N GLU A 93 -10.15 -16.09 -37.11
CA GLU A 93 -9.00 -15.85 -36.22
C GLU A 93 -9.17 -14.54 -35.43
N GLN A 94 -9.62 -13.47 -36.10
CA GLN A 94 -9.91 -12.19 -35.43
C GLN A 94 -11.07 -12.32 -34.44
N ALA A 95 -12.11 -13.08 -34.77
CA ALA A 95 -13.22 -13.36 -33.84
C ALA A 95 -12.74 -14.15 -32.62
N ALA A 96 -11.89 -15.17 -32.81
CA ALA A 96 -11.32 -15.94 -31.71
C ALA A 96 -10.44 -15.05 -30.79
N ALA A 97 -9.62 -14.16 -31.37
CA ALA A 97 -8.82 -13.20 -30.63
C ALA A 97 -9.71 -12.26 -29.79
N GLN A 98 -10.82 -11.77 -30.35
CA GLN A 98 -11.75 -10.92 -29.61
C GLN A 98 -12.47 -11.68 -28.48
N ILE A 99 -12.86 -12.93 -28.70
CA ILE A 99 -13.46 -13.77 -27.64
C ILE A 99 -12.48 -13.96 -26.48
N LYS A 100 -11.20 -14.20 -26.78
CA LYS A 100 -10.15 -14.26 -25.76
C LYS A 100 -10.04 -12.93 -25.01
N ASN A 101 -9.96 -11.81 -25.72
CA ASN A 101 -9.87 -10.48 -25.14
C ASN A 101 -11.03 -10.18 -24.18
N LEU A 102 -12.27 -10.49 -24.59
CA LEU A 102 -13.46 -10.34 -23.75
C LEU A 102 -13.45 -11.26 -22.52
N SER A 103 -12.94 -12.49 -22.67
CA SER A 103 -12.80 -13.43 -21.55
C SER A 103 -11.77 -12.93 -20.53
N ASP A 104 -10.65 -12.38 -21.00
CA ASP A 104 -9.61 -11.78 -20.16
C ASP A 104 -10.17 -10.56 -19.40
N LEU A 105 -10.93 -9.68 -20.08
CA LEU A 105 -11.61 -8.53 -19.46
C LEU A 105 -12.62 -8.96 -18.37
N ALA A 106 -13.42 -9.98 -18.64
CA ALA A 106 -14.41 -10.50 -17.70
C ALA A 106 -13.74 -11.12 -16.46
N ALA A 107 -12.69 -11.92 -16.66
CA ALA A 107 -11.92 -12.53 -15.58
C ALA A 107 -11.26 -11.46 -14.70
N TYR A 108 -10.66 -10.44 -15.33
CA TYR A 108 -10.02 -9.34 -14.61
C TYR A 108 -11.04 -8.54 -13.79
N SER A 109 -12.17 -8.17 -14.40
CA SER A 109 -13.26 -7.44 -13.73
C SER A 109 -13.80 -8.19 -12.51
N GLY A 110 -13.98 -9.51 -12.62
CA GLY A 110 -14.40 -10.36 -11.51
C GLY A 110 -13.35 -10.42 -10.39
N GLY A 111 -12.06 -10.45 -10.72
CA GLY A 111 -10.97 -10.37 -9.76
C GLY A 111 -10.93 -9.03 -9.02
N THR A 112 -11.03 -7.92 -9.77
CA THR A 112 -11.04 -6.56 -9.22
C THR A 112 -12.20 -6.36 -8.25
N LEU A 113 -13.41 -6.80 -8.62
CA LEU A 113 -14.58 -6.69 -7.73
C LEU A 113 -14.35 -7.40 -6.38
N LYS A 114 -13.75 -8.61 -6.39
CA LYS A 114 -13.44 -9.32 -5.14
C LYS A 114 -12.45 -8.54 -4.26
N ARG A 115 -11.41 -7.94 -4.86
CA ARG A 115 -10.44 -7.12 -4.12
C ARG A 115 -11.10 -5.87 -3.54
N VAL A 116 -11.96 -5.19 -4.30
CA VAL A 116 -12.71 -4.02 -3.81
C VAL A 116 -13.61 -4.39 -2.64
N ILE A 117 -14.34 -5.51 -2.72
CA ILE A 117 -15.18 -5.97 -1.60
C ILE A 117 -14.30 -6.25 -0.36
N LYS A 118 -13.12 -6.87 -0.53
CA LYS A 118 -12.16 -7.09 0.57
C LYS A 118 -11.72 -5.77 1.21
N VAL A 119 -11.32 -4.77 0.42
CA VAL A 119 -10.94 -3.45 0.95
C VAL A 119 -12.11 -2.80 1.69
N LEU A 120 -13.32 -2.81 1.11
CA LEU A 120 -14.52 -2.27 1.76
C LEU A 120 -14.85 -2.98 3.08
N SER A 121 -14.62 -4.29 3.16
CA SER A 121 -14.85 -5.07 4.39
C SER A 121 -13.95 -4.61 5.54
N VAL A 122 -12.69 -4.31 5.23
CA VAL A 122 -11.70 -3.77 6.18
C VAL A 122 -12.10 -2.36 6.59
N LEU A 123 -12.36 -1.45 5.63
CA LEU A 123 -12.72 -0.05 5.91
C LEU A 123 -14.02 0.10 6.73
N THR A 124 -14.97 -0.82 6.54
CA THR A 124 -16.26 -0.79 7.26
C THR A 124 -16.26 -1.63 8.53
N ASN A 125 -15.17 -2.35 8.83
CA ASN A 125 -15.08 -3.36 9.88
C ASN A 125 -16.26 -4.34 9.86
N ARG A 126 -16.63 -4.81 8.67
CA ARG A 126 -17.71 -5.76 8.44
C ARG A 126 -17.19 -6.94 7.63
N PRO A 127 -17.30 -8.17 8.12
CA PRO A 127 -16.88 -9.34 7.36
C PRO A 127 -17.76 -9.52 6.10
N ILE A 128 -17.18 -10.19 5.10
CA ILE A 128 -17.84 -10.58 3.84
C ILE A 128 -18.53 -11.94 4.02
#